data_AF-A0A847Z633-F1
#
_entry.id   AF-A0A847Z633-F1
#
_cell.length_a   1.000
_cell.length_b   1.000
_cell.length_c   1.000
_cell.angle_alpha   90.00
_cell.angle_beta   90.00
_cell.angle_gamma   90.00
#
_symmetry.space_group_name_H-M   'P 1'
#
loop_
_entity.id
_entity.type
_entity.pdbx_description
1 polymer ?
#
loop_
_entity_poly.entity_id
_entity_poly.type
_entity_poly.pdbx_seq_one_letter_code
_entity_poly.pdbx_strand_id
1 'polypeptide(L)'
;MLNQIIKRDRTYAAFKKEKIVLAIFKAATAVGGNDFATAEKLANEVVRIAELSYPDGIAEVEGIQDIVEKVLIENGHAKTAKAFILYREKRRSARESNALIGATINMFTEYLNDMDWQINENANTQKSINGLNNYIREAFTKNYWLHEIYPEEIRNAHLSGEIHIHDLGFFGPYCAGWDLKQILMSGFGGVPGKVESKPPKHLRSFLGQIVNSTFTTQGESAGAQAWSSFDTYCAPFIRYDNLDYKTVKQALQEFIFNLNVPTRVGFQCPFSNLTFDIIVPSTLKDENVIIGGKIMNETYGDFQDEMNILNTAFCDVMTEGDSKGRVFTFPIPTINVTKDFDWESAVVEKFMDITCKYGIPYFSNYINSDLSPEDALSMCCRLRLDTAQLRKRGGGLFGSNPLTGSIGVVTINLPRLAYLSKTKSEFYIRLWQQMNISKNSLEIKRKIIEEQTSKGLYPYSANYLKDV
;
A
#
# COMPACT_ATOMS: atom_id res chain seq x y z
N MET A 1 30.70 32.19 28.33
CA MET A 1 31.88 31.58 27.69
C MET A 1 31.42 30.25 27.12
N LEU A 2 31.82 29.94 25.88
CA LEU A 2 31.35 28.73 25.20
C LEU A 2 32.07 27.50 25.74
N ASN A 3 31.34 26.59 26.39
CA ASN A 3 31.96 25.49 27.14
C ASN A 3 31.64 24.12 26.55
N GLN A 4 30.47 23.97 25.93
CA GLN A 4 29.99 22.70 25.40
C GLN A 4 29.46 22.81 23.98
N ILE A 5 29.53 21.69 23.27
CA ILE A 5 28.96 21.52 21.93
C ILE A 5 28.04 20.29 21.91
N ILE A 6 26.83 20.44 21.36
CA ILE A 6 25.91 19.35 21.07
C ILE A 6 26.26 18.80 19.69
N LYS A 7 26.69 17.54 19.65
CA LYS A 7 26.93 16.81 18.40
C LYS A 7 25.61 16.42 17.73
N ARG A 8 25.70 16.03 16.45
CA ARG A 8 24.56 15.59 15.63
C ARG A 8 23.82 14.36 16.22
N ASP A 9 24.47 13.55 17.05
CA ASP A 9 23.89 12.41 17.78
C ASP A 9 23.28 12.81 19.15
N ARG A 10 23.12 14.12 19.39
CA ARG A 10 22.68 14.72 20.66
C ARG A 10 23.62 14.50 21.86
N THR A 11 24.84 13.99 21.64
CA THR A 11 25.83 13.88 22.72
C THR A 11 26.53 15.20 22.98
N TYR A 12 26.86 15.47 24.26
CA TYR A 12 27.61 16.64 24.67
C TYR A 12 29.12 16.38 24.57
N ALA A 13 29.87 17.38 24.11
CA ALA A 13 31.32 17.36 24.15
C ALA A 13 31.89 18.72 24.56
N ALA A 14 33.10 18.73 25.11
CA ALA A 14 33.81 19.96 25.41
C ALA A 14 34.08 20.77 24.13
N PHE A 15 33.82 22.07 24.19
CA PHE A 15 34.16 22.98 23.11
C PHE A 15 35.68 23.10 22.95
N LYS A 16 36.16 23.10 21.71
CA LYS A 16 37.60 23.19 21.37
C LYS A 16 37.78 24.10 20.17
N LYS A 17 38.28 25.31 20.38
CA LYS A 17 38.54 26.31 19.32
C LYS A 17 39.47 25.74 18.24
N GLU A 18 40.43 24.89 18.62
CA GLU A 18 41.44 24.32 17.74
C GLU A 18 40.79 23.54 16.58
N LYS A 19 39.61 22.95 16.81
CA LYS A 19 38.87 22.25 15.76
C LYS A 19 38.35 23.19 14.68
N ILE A 20 37.99 24.43 15.03
CA ILE A 20 37.55 25.47 14.09
C ILE A 20 38.75 25.96 13.28
N VAL A 21 39.87 26.28 13.95
CA VAL A 21 41.12 26.70 13.31
C VAL A 21 41.55 25.68 12.26
N LEU A 22 41.61 24.40 12.64
CA LEU A 22 42.00 23.31 11.74
C LEU A 22 41.02 23.12 10.58
N ALA A 23 39.73 23.34 10.79
CA ALA A 23 38.73 23.20 9.73
C ALA A 23 38.83 24.34 8.70
N ILE A 24 39.00 25.59 9.17
CA ILE A 24 39.25 26.76 8.31
C ILE A 24 40.57 26.59 7.55
N PHE A 25 41.64 26.19 8.24
CA PHE A 25 42.95 25.99 7.63
C PHE A 25 42.91 24.90 6.53
N LYS A 26 42.28 23.75 6.80
CA LYS A 26 42.10 22.69 5.78
C LYS A 26 41.32 23.17 4.57
N ALA A 27 40.28 23.98 4.76
CA ALA A 27 39.53 24.56 3.66
C ALA A 27 40.38 25.56 2.86
N ALA A 28 41.23 26.35 3.53
CA ALA A 28 42.14 27.29 2.88
C ALA A 28 43.21 26.55 2.07
N THR A 29 43.79 25.47 2.62
CA THR A 29 44.76 24.62 1.92
C THR A 29 44.16 23.95 0.68
N ALA A 30 42.89 23.53 0.73
CA ALA A 30 42.20 22.95 -0.41
C ALA A 30 42.04 23.92 -1.60
N VAL A 31 42.18 25.24 -1.37
CA VAL A 31 42.14 26.28 -2.41
C VAL A 31 43.48 26.99 -2.61
N GLY A 32 44.58 26.41 -2.09
CA GLY A 32 45.95 26.90 -2.30
C GLY A 32 46.48 27.89 -1.25
N GLY A 33 45.75 28.13 -0.15
CA GLY A 33 46.21 28.95 0.97
C GLY A 33 47.01 28.17 2.02
N ASN A 34 47.95 28.83 2.70
CA ASN A 34 48.81 28.21 3.72
C ASN A 34 48.99 29.07 4.99
N ASP A 35 48.21 30.13 5.15
CA ASP A 35 48.31 31.05 6.29
C ASP A 35 47.50 30.54 7.49
N PHE A 36 48.22 29.94 8.44
CA PHE A 36 47.63 29.44 9.68
C PHE A 36 47.21 30.59 10.63
N ALA A 37 47.94 31.71 10.64
CA ALA A 37 47.64 32.84 11.51
C ALA A 37 46.30 33.50 11.13
N THR A 38 46.03 33.60 9.82
CA THR A 38 44.73 34.07 9.33
C THR A 38 43.61 33.09 9.69
N ALA A 39 43.83 31.77 9.61
CA ALA A 39 42.84 30.78 10.05
C ALA A 39 42.53 30.89 11.55
N GLU A 40 43.53 31.17 12.38
CA GLU A 40 43.33 31.40 13.81
C GLU A 40 42.55 32.71 14.09
N LYS A 41 42.88 33.79 13.38
CA LYS A 41 42.17 35.07 13.48
C LYS A 41 40.69 34.91 13.17
N LEU A 42 40.36 34.24 12.07
CA LEU A 42 38.97 33.98 11.66
C LEU A 42 38.26 33.07 12.67
N ALA A 43 38.95 32.06 13.23
CA ALA A 43 38.39 31.22 14.28
C ALA A 43 38.07 32.00 15.57
N ASN A 44 38.89 32.99 15.96
CA ASN A 44 38.58 33.87 17.09
C ASN A 44 37.29 34.67 16.85
N GLU A 45 37.08 35.14 15.61
CA GLU A 45 35.86 35.84 15.23
C GLU A 45 34.63 34.92 15.28
N VAL A 46 34.76 33.68 14.81
CA VAL A 46 33.72 32.65 14.93
C VAL A 46 33.35 32.40 16.39
N VAL A 47 34.35 32.26 17.28
CA VAL A 47 34.11 32.06 18.72
C VAL A 47 33.36 33.24 19.32
N ARG A 48 33.77 34.47 19.00
CA ARG A 48 33.11 35.69 19.49
C ARG A 48 31.64 35.76 19.07
N ILE A 49 31.34 35.43 17.81
CA ILE A 49 29.96 35.40 17.30
C ILE A 49 29.18 34.26 17.97
N ALA A 50 29.79 33.08 18.14
CA ALA A 50 29.14 31.96 18.81
C ALA A 50 28.80 32.26 20.27
N GLU A 51 29.68 32.94 21.01
CA GLU A 51 29.41 33.32 22.40
C GLU A 51 28.26 34.31 22.55
N LEU A 52 28.03 35.16 21.54
CA LEU A 52 26.88 36.06 21.50
C LEU A 52 25.59 35.32 21.12
N SER A 53 25.67 34.36 20.20
CA SER A 53 24.52 33.59 19.73
C SER A 53 24.06 32.51 20.70
N TYR A 54 24.95 32.04 21.59
CA TYR A 54 24.68 30.96 22.55
C TYR A 54 25.00 31.42 23.99
N PRO A 55 24.14 32.27 24.61
CA PRO A 55 24.38 32.83 25.93
C PRO A 55 24.47 31.77 27.04
N ASP A 56 23.81 30.63 26.85
CA ASP A 56 23.81 29.49 27.79
C ASP A 56 25.11 28.67 27.73
N GLY A 57 26.05 29.04 26.85
CA GLY A 57 27.37 28.40 26.74
C GLY A 57 27.38 27.04 26.03
N ILE A 58 26.25 26.64 25.45
CA ILE A 58 26.05 25.38 24.72
C ILE A 58 25.68 25.70 23.28
N ALA A 59 26.52 25.31 22.32
CA ALA A 59 26.25 25.50 20.89
C ALA A 59 26.02 24.17 20.17
N GLU A 60 25.27 24.19 19.07
CA GLU A 60 25.16 23.04 18.18
C GLU A 60 26.28 23.02 17.14
N VAL A 61 26.71 21.82 16.73
CA VAL A 61 27.74 21.68 15.68
C VAL A 61 27.33 22.39 14.38
N GLU A 62 26.07 22.31 13.94
CA GLU A 62 25.62 23.01 12.73
C GLU A 62 25.72 24.51 12.88
N GLY A 63 25.25 25.04 14.01
CA GLY A 63 25.27 26.47 14.28
C GLY A 63 26.69 27.06 14.28
N ILE A 64 27.69 26.33 14.81
CA ILE A 64 29.09 26.74 14.70
C ILE A 64 29.58 26.70 13.25
N GLN A 65 29.18 25.69 12.46
CA GLN A 65 29.56 25.59 11.05
C GLN A 65 28.96 26.72 10.21
N ASP A 66 27.71 27.11 10.47
CA ASP A 66 27.05 28.23 9.78
C ASP A 66 27.74 29.57 10.10
N ILE A 67 28.20 29.76 11.34
CA ILE A 67 28.99 30.93 11.73
C ILE A 67 30.34 30.93 11.01
N VAL A 68 31.01 29.78 10.85
CA VAL A 68 32.26 29.68 10.08
C VAL A 68 32.06 30.10 8.63
N GLU A 69 30.98 29.64 7.99
CA GLU A 69 30.65 30.02 6.61
C GLU A 69 30.43 31.52 6.48
N LYS A 70 29.64 32.10 7.40
CA LYS A 70 29.39 33.54 7.46
C LYS A 70 30.68 34.35 7.60
N VAL A 71 31.53 34.00 8.57
CA VAL A 71 32.81 34.70 8.83
C VAL A 71 33.75 34.61 7.63
N LEU A 72 33.82 33.46 6.95
CA LEU A 72 34.65 33.31 5.75
C LEU A 72 34.15 34.17 4.58
N ILE A 73 32.83 34.31 4.41
CA ILE A 73 32.25 35.15 3.37
C ILE A 73 32.46 36.63 3.67
N GLU A 74 32.14 37.07 4.89
CA GLU A 74 32.22 38.48 5.31
C GLU A 74 33.65 39.01 5.31
N ASN A 75 34.66 38.16 5.55
CA ASN A 75 36.08 38.51 5.47
C ASN A 75 36.69 38.33 4.06
N GLY A 76 35.88 38.13 3.02
CA GLY A 76 36.35 38.07 1.63
C GLY A 76 37.01 36.75 1.21
N HIS A 77 36.92 35.70 2.02
CA HIS A 77 37.49 34.37 1.74
C HIS A 77 36.48 33.45 1.02
N ALA A 78 35.80 33.96 -0.01
CA ALA A 78 34.72 33.26 -0.71
C ALA A 78 35.14 31.89 -1.29
N LYS A 79 36.37 31.76 -1.82
CA LYS A 79 36.91 30.48 -2.33
C LYS A 79 37.06 29.45 -1.19
N THR A 80 37.57 29.87 -0.04
CA THR A 80 37.72 29.03 1.15
C THR A 80 36.35 28.66 1.73
N ALA A 81 35.39 29.59 1.78
CA ALA A 81 34.02 29.32 2.19
C ALA A 81 33.37 28.24 1.33
N LYS A 82 33.49 28.33 -0.01
CA LYS A 82 32.98 27.31 -0.94
C LYS A 82 33.61 25.94 -0.70
N ALA A 83 34.93 25.88 -0.50
CA ALA A 83 35.62 24.62 -0.20
C ALA A 83 35.19 24.02 1.15
N PHE A 84 34.95 24.86 2.16
CA PHE A 84 34.43 24.45 3.46
C PHE A 84 33.01 23.86 3.35
N ILE A 85 32.11 24.55 2.63
CA ILE A 85 30.73 24.09 2.37
C ILE A 85 30.73 22.74 1.64
N LEU A 86 31.51 22.61 0.55
CA LEU A 86 31.61 21.37 -0.21
C LEU A 86 32.20 20.21 0.62
N TYR A 87 33.17 20.50 1.49
CA TYR A 87 33.72 19.49 2.39
C TYR A 87 32.72 19.04 3.46
N ARG A 88 31.95 19.98 4.03
CA ARG A 88 30.85 19.71 4.97
C ARG A 88 29.79 18.82 4.30
N GLU A 89 29.40 19.16 3.07
CA GLU A 89 28.45 18.40 2.27
C GLU A 89 28.94 16.98 1.99
N LYS A 90 30.18 16.84 1.50
CA LYS A 90 30.79 15.53 1.23
C LYS A 90 30.90 14.68 2.50
N ARG A 91 31.24 15.27 3.64
CA ARG A 91 31.28 14.58 4.95
C ARG A 91 29.90 14.24 5.49
N ARG A 92 28.88 15.06 5.22
CA ARG A 92 27.47 14.77 5.53
C ARG A 92 27.02 13.55 4.73
N SER A 93 27.14 13.61 3.41
CA SER A 93 26.79 12.53 2.49
C SER A 93 27.54 11.22 2.81
N ALA A 94 28.86 11.26 3.08
CA ALA A 94 29.61 10.06 3.46
C ALA A 94 29.17 9.45 4.80
N ARG A 95 28.72 10.27 5.76
CA ARG A 95 28.21 9.77 7.06
C ARG A 95 26.81 9.20 6.92
N GLU A 96 25.95 9.84 6.14
CA GLU A 96 24.63 9.33 5.79
C GLU A 96 24.75 7.98 5.07
N SER A 97 25.68 7.88 4.11
CA SER A 97 25.97 6.61 3.42
C SER A 97 26.46 5.52 4.38
N ASN A 98 27.34 5.84 5.33
CA ASN A 98 27.82 4.87 6.32
C ASN A 98 26.72 4.47 7.32
N ALA A 99 25.85 5.40 7.71
CA ALA A 99 24.71 5.13 8.57
C ALA A 99 23.69 4.23 7.85
N LEU A 100 23.45 4.45 6.55
CA LEU A 100 22.58 3.62 5.73
C LEU A 100 23.12 2.18 5.58
N ILE A 101 24.43 2.04 5.35
CA ILE A 101 25.09 0.72 5.30
C ILE A 101 24.97 0.01 6.65
N GLY A 102 25.25 0.72 7.75
CA GLY A 102 25.10 0.18 9.10
C GLY A 102 23.66 -0.26 9.41
N ALA A 103 22.68 0.59 9.09
CA ALA A 103 21.26 0.26 9.25
C ALA A 103 20.87 -0.98 8.44
N THR A 104 21.34 -1.07 7.19
CA THR A 104 21.09 -2.23 6.33
C THR A 104 21.67 -3.51 6.94
N ILE A 105 22.93 -3.49 7.38
CA ILE A 105 23.58 -4.65 8.02
C ILE A 105 22.82 -5.07 9.29
N ASN A 106 22.37 -4.10 10.08
CA ASN A 106 21.59 -4.36 11.29
C ASN A 106 20.25 -5.04 10.95
N MET A 107 19.53 -4.55 9.94
CA MET A 107 18.27 -5.17 9.50
C MET A 107 18.45 -6.62 9.05
N PHE A 108 19.53 -6.92 8.30
CA PHE A 108 19.86 -8.31 7.96
C PHE A 108 20.13 -9.13 9.23
N THR A 109 20.90 -8.58 10.17
CA THR A 109 21.25 -9.26 11.42
C THR A 109 20.01 -9.53 12.28
N GLU A 110 19.11 -8.56 12.42
CA GLU A 110 17.85 -8.68 13.15
C GLU A 110 16.95 -9.75 12.56
N TYR A 111 16.74 -9.74 11.24
CA TYR A 111 15.92 -10.74 10.56
C TYR A 111 16.52 -12.15 10.63
N LEU A 112 17.83 -12.28 10.39
CA LEU A 112 18.50 -13.57 10.40
C LEU A 112 18.50 -14.20 11.80
N ASN A 113 18.53 -13.40 12.87
CA ASN A 113 18.55 -13.85 14.26
C ASN A 113 17.21 -13.75 15.00
N ASP A 114 16.10 -13.44 14.30
CA ASP A 114 14.76 -13.34 14.89
C ASP A 114 14.65 -12.32 16.04
N MET A 115 15.36 -11.19 15.93
CA MET A 115 15.46 -10.19 17.01
C MET A 115 14.43 -9.05 16.91
N ASP A 116 13.69 -8.94 15.81
CA ASP A 116 12.65 -7.91 15.63
C ASP A 116 11.25 -8.55 15.64
N TRP A 117 10.33 -7.96 16.40
CA TRP A 117 8.94 -8.38 16.46
C TRP A 117 8.22 -8.18 15.12
N GLN A 118 8.65 -7.21 14.29
CA GLN A 118 8.09 -6.94 12.96
C GLN A 118 8.21 -8.15 12.02
N ILE A 119 9.15 -9.05 12.26
CA ILE A 119 9.29 -10.33 11.54
C ILE A 119 8.01 -11.18 11.66
N ASN A 120 7.29 -11.05 12.78
CA ASN A 120 6.07 -11.80 13.08
C ASN A 120 4.79 -10.94 13.03
N GLU A 121 4.87 -9.68 12.57
CA GLU A 121 3.70 -8.79 12.50
C GLU A 121 2.66 -9.31 11.50
N ASN A 122 3.12 -9.86 10.36
CA ASN A 122 2.24 -10.38 9.32
C ASN A 122 2.09 -11.91 9.43
N ALA A 123 0.94 -12.36 9.92
CA ALA A 123 0.63 -13.79 10.08
C ALA A 123 0.63 -14.59 8.76
N ASN A 124 0.54 -13.92 7.60
CA ASN A 124 0.62 -14.57 6.28
C ASN A 124 2.07 -14.78 5.81
N THR A 125 3.07 -14.32 6.57
CA THR A 125 4.48 -14.47 6.21
C THR A 125 5.16 -15.57 7.02
N GLN A 126 6.15 -16.20 6.40
CA GLN A 126 7.08 -17.09 7.08
C GLN A 126 8.50 -16.62 6.80
N LYS A 127 9.40 -16.88 7.76
CA LYS A 127 10.82 -16.59 7.61
C LYS A 127 11.37 -17.27 6.37
N SER A 128 11.72 -16.46 5.39
CA SER A 128 12.25 -16.89 4.10
C SER A 128 13.12 -15.79 3.49
N ILE A 129 13.82 -16.10 2.40
CA ILE A 129 14.56 -15.11 1.62
C ILE A 129 13.63 -14.03 1.06
N ASN A 130 12.42 -14.40 0.63
CA ASN A 130 11.41 -13.46 0.14
C ASN A 130 10.86 -12.60 1.28
N GLY A 131 10.67 -13.17 2.48
CA GLY A 131 10.33 -12.42 3.68
C GLY A 131 11.41 -11.39 4.05
N LEU A 132 12.69 -11.75 3.95
CA LEU A 132 13.82 -10.85 4.21
C LEU A 132 13.83 -9.68 3.23
N ASN A 133 13.72 -9.98 1.93
CA ASN A 133 13.66 -8.97 0.88
C ASN A 133 12.48 -8.02 1.11
N ASN A 134 11.33 -8.55 1.54
CA ASN A 134 10.16 -7.74 1.83
C ASN A 134 10.35 -6.86 3.09
N TYR A 135 10.86 -7.42 4.18
CA TYR A 135 11.18 -6.68 5.41
C TYR A 135 12.09 -5.49 5.15
N ILE A 136 13.16 -5.72 4.37
CA ILE A 136 14.10 -4.67 4.00
C ILE A 136 13.43 -3.61 3.12
N ARG A 137 12.74 -4.05 2.06
CA ARG A 137 11.99 -3.17 1.15
C ARG A 137 11.01 -2.28 1.91
N GLU A 138 10.20 -2.86 2.78
CA GLU A 138 9.15 -2.14 3.51
C GLU A 138 9.72 -1.04 4.40
N ALA A 139 10.83 -1.29 5.10
CA ALA A 139 11.45 -0.24 5.91
C ALA A 139 11.99 0.91 5.04
N PHE A 140 12.63 0.63 3.91
CA PHE A 140 13.12 1.67 3.01
C PHE A 140 11.98 2.45 2.36
N THR A 141 10.95 1.77 1.88
CA THR A 141 9.76 2.41 1.29
C THR A 141 9.05 3.29 2.32
N LYS A 142 8.91 2.82 3.57
CA LYS A 142 8.35 3.60 4.67
C LYS A 142 9.14 4.88 4.94
N ASN A 143 10.47 4.78 5.01
CA ASN A 143 11.32 5.95 5.21
C ASN A 143 11.24 6.92 4.03
N TYR A 144 11.20 6.42 2.80
CA TYR A 144 11.03 7.28 1.62
C TYR A 144 9.71 8.07 1.67
N TRP A 145 8.59 7.41 2.00
CA TRP A 145 7.32 8.11 2.22
C TRP A 145 7.44 9.19 3.30
N LEU A 146 8.00 8.86 4.47
CA LEU A 146 8.03 9.76 5.62
C LEU A 146 9.01 10.93 5.47
N HIS A 147 10.14 10.73 4.79
CA HIS A 147 11.22 11.71 4.74
C HIS A 147 11.27 12.51 3.44
N GLU A 148 10.90 11.91 2.31
CA GLU A 148 10.98 12.55 1.00
C GLU A 148 9.63 13.04 0.49
N ILE A 149 8.54 12.33 0.81
CA ILE A 149 7.22 12.66 0.26
C ILE A 149 6.36 13.46 1.24
N TYR A 150 6.25 12.98 2.48
CA TYR A 150 5.38 13.62 3.44
C TYR A 150 6.05 14.83 4.10
N PRO A 151 5.32 15.95 4.20
CA PRO A 151 5.71 17.06 5.06
C PRO A 151 5.96 16.62 6.50
N GLU A 152 6.80 17.38 7.19
CA GLU A 152 7.20 17.10 8.57
C GLU A 152 6.02 16.91 9.53
N GLU A 153 4.95 17.69 9.38
CA GLU A 153 3.74 17.58 10.20
C GLU A 153 3.11 16.19 10.11
N ILE A 154 2.93 15.65 8.90
CA ILE A 154 2.35 14.33 8.66
C ILE A 154 3.29 13.23 9.18
N ARG A 155 4.59 13.36 8.91
CA ARG A 155 5.61 12.44 9.43
C ARG A 155 5.56 12.38 10.96
N ASN A 156 5.59 13.54 11.61
CA ASN A 156 5.64 13.62 13.07
C ASN A 156 4.35 13.09 13.71
N ALA A 157 3.18 13.34 13.11
CA ALA A 157 1.92 12.77 13.57
C ALA A 157 1.93 11.23 13.50
N HIS A 158 2.52 10.64 12.45
CA HIS A 158 2.69 9.20 12.35
C HIS A 158 3.70 8.65 13.38
N LEU A 159 4.90 9.24 13.45
CA LEU A 159 5.98 8.77 14.33
C LEU A 159 5.65 8.91 15.82
N SER A 160 4.83 9.90 16.19
CA SER A 160 4.36 10.10 17.58
C SER A 160 3.16 9.24 17.96
N GLY A 161 2.58 8.50 17.01
CA GLY A 161 1.40 7.66 17.21
C GLY A 161 0.09 8.45 17.38
N GLU A 162 0.04 9.71 16.93
CA GLU A 162 -1.21 10.49 16.84
C GLU A 162 -2.13 9.96 15.74
N ILE A 163 -1.52 9.58 14.62
CA ILE A 163 -2.16 8.87 13.52
C ILE A 163 -1.33 7.65 13.14
N HIS A 164 -1.98 6.68 12.49
CA HIS A 164 -1.32 5.56 11.85
C HIS A 164 -1.64 5.58 10.36
N ILE A 165 -0.62 5.84 9.54
CA ILE A 165 -0.72 5.75 8.08
C ILE A 165 -0.41 4.29 7.73
N HIS A 166 -1.40 3.59 7.20
CA HIS A 166 -1.30 2.17 6.90
C HIS A 166 -0.43 1.93 5.65
N ASP A 167 0.19 0.75 5.60
CA ASP A 167 0.90 0.21 4.44
C ASP A 167 2.01 1.09 3.86
N LEU A 168 2.70 1.86 4.72
CA LEU A 168 3.86 2.67 4.30
C LEU A 168 5.01 1.80 3.76
N GLY A 169 5.01 0.50 4.01
CA GLY A 169 5.96 -0.44 3.40
C GLY A 169 5.73 -0.69 1.90
N PHE A 170 4.64 -0.18 1.33
CA PHE A 170 4.31 -0.34 -0.08
C PHE A 170 4.22 1.02 -0.79
N PHE A 171 4.80 1.11 -1.99
CA PHE A 171 4.73 2.29 -2.83
C PHE A 171 3.59 2.13 -3.83
N GLY A 172 2.38 2.48 -3.42
CA GLY A 172 1.18 2.29 -4.24
C GLY A 172 -0.13 2.49 -3.48
N PRO A 173 -1.27 2.31 -4.16
CA PRO A 173 -2.60 2.37 -3.55
C PRO A 173 -2.80 1.25 -2.52
N TYR A 174 -3.82 1.38 -1.69
CA TYR A 174 -4.17 0.36 -0.71
C TYR A 174 -4.81 -0.85 -1.39
N CYS A 175 -6.04 -0.73 -1.85
CA CYS A 175 -6.77 -1.86 -2.45
C CYS A 175 -7.53 -1.44 -3.70
N ALA A 176 -7.89 -2.42 -4.51
CA ALA A 176 -8.66 -2.23 -5.72
C ALA A 176 -9.62 -3.41 -5.92
N GLY A 177 -10.73 -3.16 -6.60
CA GLY A 177 -11.46 -4.21 -7.27
C GLY A 177 -11.56 -3.92 -8.75
N TRP A 178 -11.79 -5.00 -9.47
CA TRP A 178 -11.57 -5.08 -10.89
C TRP A 178 -12.81 -5.63 -11.57
N ASP A 179 -12.97 -5.24 -12.84
CA ASP A 179 -14.10 -5.65 -13.64
C ASP A 179 -13.81 -6.95 -14.39
N LEU A 180 -14.55 -8.01 -14.07
CA LEU A 180 -14.48 -9.27 -14.80
C LEU A 180 -14.90 -9.12 -16.26
N LYS A 181 -15.79 -8.17 -16.59
CA LYS A 181 -16.22 -7.89 -17.96
C LYS A 181 -15.06 -7.40 -18.83
N GLN A 182 -14.11 -6.64 -18.26
CA GLN A 182 -12.90 -6.23 -18.99
C GLN A 182 -12.05 -7.43 -19.41
N ILE A 183 -11.89 -8.43 -18.55
CA ILE A 183 -11.19 -9.68 -18.90
C ILE A 183 -11.97 -10.45 -19.97
N LEU A 184 -13.30 -10.54 -19.85
CA LEU A 184 -14.13 -11.23 -20.85
C LEU A 184 -14.09 -10.56 -22.23
N MET A 185 -13.93 -9.24 -22.29
CA MET A 185 -13.91 -8.46 -23.53
C MET A 185 -12.53 -8.32 -24.15
N SER A 186 -11.50 -8.07 -23.33
CA SER A 186 -10.15 -7.71 -23.79
C SER A 186 -9.11 -8.81 -23.55
N GLY A 187 -9.39 -9.76 -22.65
CA GLY A 187 -8.40 -10.68 -22.12
C GLY A 187 -7.45 -10.02 -21.12
N PHE A 188 -6.43 -10.78 -20.69
CA PHE A 188 -5.37 -10.30 -19.81
C PHE A 188 -4.20 -9.71 -20.62
N GLY A 189 -3.77 -8.48 -20.35
CA GLY A 189 -2.63 -7.87 -21.04
C GLY A 189 -2.61 -6.35 -20.96
N GLY A 190 -2.11 -5.70 -22.02
CA GLY A 190 -2.08 -4.24 -22.19
C GLY A 190 -0.77 -3.57 -21.77
N VAL A 191 0.31 -4.36 -21.61
CA VAL A 191 1.62 -3.84 -21.21
C VAL A 191 2.67 -4.20 -22.27
N PRO A 192 3.27 -3.20 -22.96
CA PRO A 192 4.23 -3.44 -24.03
C PRO A 192 5.39 -4.36 -23.61
N GLY A 193 5.70 -5.34 -24.46
CA GLY A 193 6.80 -6.29 -24.23
C GLY A 193 6.51 -7.38 -23.18
N LYS A 194 5.27 -7.48 -22.69
CA LYS A 194 4.80 -8.57 -21.83
C LYS A 194 3.89 -9.51 -22.61
N VAL A 195 3.74 -10.74 -22.11
CA VAL A 195 2.82 -11.72 -22.69
C VAL A 195 1.39 -11.27 -22.44
N GLU A 196 0.55 -11.39 -23.46
CA GLU A 196 -0.87 -11.04 -23.43
C GLU A 196 -1.71 -12.24 -23.87
N SER A 197 -2.94 -12.30 -23.35
CA SER A 197 -3.93 -13.33 -23.65
C SER A 197 -5.11 -12.71 -24.40
N LYS A 198 -5.63 -13.44 -25.39
CA LYS A 198 -6.92 -13.10 -25.98
C LYS A 198 -8.06 -13.35 -24.97
N PRO A 199 -9.24 -12.74 -25.18
CA PRO A 199 -10.43 -13.03 -24.40
C PRO A 199 -10.68 -14.54 -24.21
N PRO A 200 -11.04 -14.98 -23.00
CA PRO A 200 -11.19 -16.39 -22.69
C PRO A 200 -12.42 -16.99 -23.39
N LYS A 201 -12.26 -18.20 -23.93
CA LYS A 201 -13.34 -18.95 -24.59
C LYS A 201 -13.90 -20.08 -23.75
N HIS A 202 -13.18 -20.50 -22.71
CA HIS A 202 -13.50 -21.65 -21.89
C HIS A 202 -13.34 -21.30 -20.40
N LEU A 203 -14.08 -21.99 -19.54
CA LEU A 203 -14.09 -21.73 -18.08
C LEU A 203 -12.68 -21.72 -17.48
N ARG A 204 -11.87 -22.74 -17.76
CA ARG A 204 -10.48 -22.84 -17.24
C ARG A 204 -9.61 -21.67 -17.71
N SER A 205 -9.78 -21.23 -18.95
CA SER A 205 -9.04 -20.06 -19.47
C SER A 205 -9.47 -18.77 -18.79
N PHE A 206 -10.76 -18.61 -18.47
CA PHE A 206 -11.25 -17.45 -17.74
C PHE A 206 -10.71 -17.42 -16.31
N LEU A 207 -10.85 -18.53 -15.57
CA LEU A 207 -10.30 -18.68 -14.23
C LEU A 207 -8.79 -18.44 -14.19
N GLY A 208 -8.03 -18.98 -15.15
CA GLY A 208 -6.59 -18.74 -15.27
C GLY A 208 -6.23 -17.27 -15.52
N GLN A 209 -7.03 -16.55 -16.32
CA GLN A 209 -6.84 -15.11 -16.52
C GLN A 209 -7.17 -14.29 -15.27
N ILE A 210 -8.17 -14.69 -14.48
CA ILE A 210 -8.45 -14.06 -13.17
C ILE A 210 -7.27 -14.25 -12.22
N VAL A 211 -6.68 -15.46 -12.15
CA VAL A 211 -5.47 -15.74 -11.36
C VAL A 211 -4.33 -14.84 -11.81
N ASN A 212 -4.00 -14.84 -13.11
CA ASN A 212 -2.92 -14.02 -13.66
C ASN A 212 -3.14 -12.53 -13.37
N SER A 213 -4.38 -12.05 -13.55
CA SER A 213 -4.74 -10.66 -13.28
C SER A 213 -4.57 -10.31 -11.80
N THR A 214 -5.06 -11.17 -10.91
CA THR A 214 -4.95 -10.99 -9.45
C THR A 214 -3.49 -10.91 -9.01
N PHE A 215 -2.63 -11.84 -9.43
CA PHE A 215 -1.21 -11.81 -9.07
C PHE A 215 -0.48 -10.58 -9.61
N THR A 216 -0.82 -10.17 -10.83
CA THR A 216 -0.17 -9.03 -11.49
C THR A 216 -0.57 -7.70 -10.85
N THR A 217 -1.87 -7.48 -10.67
CA THR A 217 -2.42 -6.25 -10.05
C THR A 217 -2.12 -6.13 -8.56
N GLN A 218 -2.01 -7.27 -7.85
CA GLN A 218 -1.49 -7.31 -6.47
C GLN A 218 -0.03 -6.83 -6.37
N GLY A 219 0.74 -6.92 -7.46
CA GLY A 219 2.09 -6.34 -7.54
C GLY A 219 2.11 -4.82 -7.57
N GLU A 220 0.96 -4.19 -7.83
CA GLU A 220 0.80 -2.73 -7.97
C GLU A 220 -0.04 -2.11 -6.84
N SER A 221 -0.49 -2.90 -5.87
CA SER A 221 -1.29 -2.45 -4.73
C SER A 221 -0.98 -3.23 -3.44
N ALA A 222 -1.16 -2.59 -2.28
CA ALA A 222 -0.70 -3.15 -1.01
C ALA A 222 -1.61 -4.27 -0.45
N GLY A 223 -2.92 -4.08 -0.59
CA GLY A 223 -4.00 -4.87 0.02
C GLY A 223 -4.82 -5.65 -1.00
N ALA A 224 -6.11 -5.82 -0.72
CA ALA A 224 -6.95 -6.77 -1.45
C ALA A 224 -7.22 -6.42 -2.91
N GLN A 225 -7.35 -7.48 -3.71
CA GLN A 225 -7.93 -7.49 -5.05
C GLN A 225 -9.33 -8.10 -4.99
N ALA A 226 -10.36 -7.34 -5.35
CA ALA A 226 -11.74 -7.82 -5.32
C ALA A 226 -12.28 -8.07 -6.74
N TRP A 227 -13.02 -9.16 -6.91
CA TRP A 227 -13.77 -9.47 -8.13
C TRP A 227 -15.24 -9.69 -7.78
N SER A 228 -16.14 -8.94 -8.41
CA SER A 228 -17.57 -9.00 -8.13
C SER A 228 -18.32 -9.81 -9.18
N SER A 229 -19.48 -10.37 -8.80
CA SER A 229 -20.34 -11.19 -9.66
C SER A 229 -19.61 -12.38 -10.29
N PHE A 230 -18.72 -13.00 -9.52
CA PHE A 230 -17.84 -14.06 -10.01
C PHE A 230 -18.63 -15.23 -10.57
N ASP A 231 -19.67 -15.64 -9.88
CA ASP A 231 -20.53 -16.75 -10.25
C ASP A 231 -21.37 -16.45 -11.49
N THR A 232 -21.98 -15.27 -11.57
CA THR A 232 -22.72 -14.84 -12.75
C THR A 232 -21.84 -14.79 -14.00
N TYR A 233 -20.62 -14.25 -13.92
CA TYR A 233 -19.72 -14.18 -15.07
C TYR A 233 -19.11 -15.53 -15.48
N CYS A 234 -19.01 -16.49 -14.55
CA CYS A 234 -18.50 -17.83 -14.85
C CYS A 234 -19.57 -18.77 -15.44
N ALA A 235 -20.84 -18.60 -15.06
CA ALA A 235 -21.94 -19.48 -15.42
C ALA A 235 -22.11 -19.75 -16.93
N PRO A 236 -21.97 -18.75 -17.84
CA PRO A 236 -22.12 -19.01 -19.27
C PRO A 236 -21.15 -20.05 -19.84
N PHE A 237 -19.91 -20.09 -19.37
CA PHE A 237 -18.93 -21.08 -19.86
C PHE A 237 -19.36 -22.52 -19.56
N ILE A 238 -20.08 -22.77 -18.46
CA ILE A 238 -20.56 -24.11 -18.10
C ILE A 238 -21.52 -24.64 -19.16
N ARG A 239 -22.48 -23.80 -19.60
CA ARG A 239 -23.44 -24.18 -20.63
C ARG A 239 -22.79 -24.31 -22.01
N TYR A 240 -22.00 -23.31 -22.39
CA TYR A 240 -21.40 -23.24 -23.74
C TYR A 240 -20.39 -24.36 -24.00
N ASP A 241 -19.62 -24.76 -22.98
CA ASP A 241 -18.70 -25.89 -23.07
C ASP A 241 -19.37 -27.24 -22.71
N ASN A 242 -20.66 -27.23 -22.35
CA ASN A 242 -21.43 -28.40 -21.88
C ASN A 242 -20.71 -29.16 -20.75
N LEU A 243 -20.27 -28.42 -19.73
CA LEU A 243 -19.48 -28.95 -18.62
C LEU A 243 -20.36 -29.68 -17.61
N ASP A 244 -19.93 -30.89 -17.23
CA ASP A 244 -20.52 -31.59 -16.10
C ASP A 244 -19.99 -31.07 -14.75
N TYR A 245 -20.69 -31.41 -13.67
CA TYR A 245 -20.33 -31.02 -12.31
C TYR A 245 -18.87 -31.36 -11.96
N LYS A 246 -18.40 -32.55 -12.36
CA LYS A 246 -17.04 -33.02 -12.08
C LYS A 246 -16.00 -32.12 -12.73
N THR A 247 -16.22 -31.70 -13.97
CA THR A 247 -15.32 -30.82 -14.70
C THR A 247 -15.32 -29.41 -14.11
N VAL A 248 -16.49 -28.88 -13.72
CA VAL A 248 -16.60 -27.57 -13.04
C VAL A 248 -15.86 -27.60 -11.71
N LYS A 249 -16.09 -28.62 -10.87
CA LYS A 249 -15.40 -28.80 -9.59
C LYS A 249 -13.89 -28.90 -9.76
N GLN A 250 -13.42 -29.63 -10.77
CA GLN A 250 -11.98 -29.74 -11.06
C GLN A 250 -11.37 -28.40 -11.48
N ALA A 251 -12.08 -27.61 -12.29
CA ALA A 251 -11.64 -26.27 -12.71
C ALA A 251 -11.56 -25.29 -11.52
N LEU A 252 -12.55 -25.33 -10.62
CA LEU A 252 -12.55 -24.53 -9.39
C LEU A 252 -11.48 -24.97 -8.40
N GLN A 253 -11.23 -26.28 -8.29
CA GLN A 253 -10.12 -26.80 -7.50
C GLN A 253 -8.79 -26.24 -8.00
N GLU A 254 -8.50 -26.34 -9.30
CA GLU A 254 -7.30 -25.75 -9.89
C GLU A 254 -7.20 -24.24 -9.61
N PHE A 255 -8.30 -23.50 -9.76
CA PHE A 255 -8.35 -22.07 -9.50
C PHE A 255 -8.04 -21.71 -8.04
N ILE A 256 -8.72 -22.34 -7.08
CA ILE A 256 -8.53 -22.09 -5.64
C ILE A 256 -7.11 -22.44 -5.22
N PHE A 257 -6.58 -23.59 -5.64
CA PHE A 257 -5.20 -23.96 -5.32
C PHE A 257 -4.21 -22.93 -5.86
N ASN A 258 -4.36 -22.48 -7.11
CA ASN A 258 -3.47 -21.48 -7.70
C ASN A 258 -3.51 -20.13 -6.96
N LEU A 259 -4.66 -19.70 -6.42
CA LEU A 259 -4.75 -18.50 -5.58
C LEU A 259 -4.11 -18.66 -4.19
N ASN A 260 -3.90 -19.89 -3.73
CA ASN A 260 -3.25 -20.20 -2.44
C ASN A 260 -1.78 -20.64 -2.59
N VAL A 261 -1.19 -20.49 -3.78
CA VAL A 261 0.27 -20.66 -3.93
C VAL A 261 0.96 -19.34 -3.57
N PRO A 262 1.88 -19.31 -2.58
CA PRO A 262 2.49 -18.08 -2.10
C PRO A 262 3.63 -17.59 -3.02
N THR A 263 3.29 -17.03 -4.18
CA THR A 263 4.28 -16.54 -5.17
C THR A 263 4.48 -15.03 -5.15
N ARG A 264 3.75 -14.27 -4.31
CA ARG A 264 3.93 -12.82 -4.13
C ARG A 264 5.28 -12.52 -3.44
N VAL A 265 5.80 -11.30 -3.64
CA VAL A 265 6.85 -10.72 -2.79
C VAL A 265 6.49 -10.90 -1.30
N GLY A 266 7.46 -11.36 -0.50
CA GLY A 266 7.21 -11.74 0.89
C GLY A 266 6.71 -13.18 1.09
N PHE A 267 6.60 -13.98 0.02
CA PHE A 267 6.09 -15.36 0.03
C PHE A 267 4.68 -15.46 0.62
N GLN A 268 3.81 -14.56 0.14
CA GLN A 268 2.40 -14.49 0.52
C GLN A 268 1.50 -14.93 -0.64
N CYS A 269 0.29 -15.37 -0.32
CA CYS A 269 -0.77 -15.50 -1.31
C CYS A 269 -1.33 -14.12 -1.66
N PRO A 270 -1.86 -13.90 -2.88
CA PRO A 270 -2.54 -12.67 -3.22
C PRO A 270 -3.80 -12.53 -2.37
N PHE A 271 -3.97 -11.35 -1.79
CA PHE A 271 -5.12 -11.09 -0.95
C PHE A 271 -6.33 -10.89 -1.86
N SER A 272 -7.13 -11.94 -2.05
CA SER A 272 -8.22 -11.94 -3.04
C SER A 272 -9.58 -12.09 -2.38
N ASN A 273 -10.57 -11.39 -2.93
CA ASN A 273 -11.97 -11.48 -2.51
C ASN A 273 -12.85 -11.76 -3.73
N LEU A 274 -13.77 -12.72 -3.60
CA LEU A 274 -14.79 -12.99 -4.60
C LEU A 274 -16.17 -12.70 -4.02
N THR A 275 -16.96 -11.90 -4.72
CA THR A 275 -18.37 -11.71 -4.40
C THR A 275 -19.21 -12.66 -5.23
N PHE A 276 -20.09 -13.39 -4.55
CA PHE A 276 -21.05 -14.33 -5.13
C PHE A 276 -22.45 -13.73 -5.04
N ASP A 277 -23.14 -13.68 -6.17
CA ASP A 277 -24.49 -13.12 -6.25
C ASP A 277 -25.54 -14.15 -5.81
N ILE A 278 -25.28 -15.45 -5.98
CA ILE A 278 -26.17 -16.60 -5.70
C ILE A 278 -27.37 -16.64 -6.66
N ILE A 279 -28.05 -15.52 -6.83
CA ILE A 279 -29.11 -15.29 -7.80
C ILE A 279 -28.62 -14.24 -8.79
N VAL A 280 -28.92 -14.41 -10.08
CA VAL A 280 -28.53 -13.43 -11.11
C VAL A 280 -29.01 -12.02 -10.69
N PRO A 281 -28.10 -11.04 -10.51
CA PRO A 281 -28.48 -9.72 -10.03
C PRO A 281 -29.24 -8.95 -11.11
N SER A 282 -30.15 -8.06 -10.72
CA SER A 282 -30.98 -7.32 -11.67
C SER A 282 -30.17 -6.45 -12.64
N THR A 283 -28.98 -6.02 -12.25
CA THR A 283 -28.07 -5.23 -13.10
C THR A 283 -27.45 -6.03 -14.23
N LEU A 284 -27.34 -7.35 -14.10
CA LEU A 284 -26.76 -8.22 -15.13
C LEU A 284 -27.80 -9.07 -15.85
N LYS A 285 -28.98 -9.26 -15.24
CA LYS A 285 -30.03 -10.16 -15.74
C LYS A 285 -30.34 -9.98 -17.22
N ASP A 286 -30.51 -8.75 -17.68
CA ASP A 286 -30.88 -8.43 -19.06
C ASP A 286 -29.65 -8.13 -19.95
N GLU A 287 -28.43 -8.19 -19.40
CA GLU A 287 -27.21 -8.04 -20.20
C GLU A 287 -26.89 -9.33 -20.97
N ASN A 288 -26.46 -9.17 -22.22
CA ASN A 288 -26.01 -10.28 -23.03
C ASN A 288 -24.70 -10.89 -22.50
N VAL A 289 -24.60 -12.21 -22.59
CA VAL A 289 -23.41 -12.94 -22.14
C VAL A 289 -22.21 -12.71 -23.07
N ILE A 290 -21.00 -12.80 -22.52
CA ILE A 290 -19.76 -12.56 -23.28
C ILE A 290 -18.91 -13.82 -23.27
N ILE A 291 -18.60 -14.35 -24.46
CA ILE A 291 -17.71 -15.51 -24.64
C ILE A 291 -16.66 -15.18 -25.69
N GLY A 292 -15.37 -15.33 -25.34
CA GLY A 292 -14.28 -15.09 -26.28
C GLY A 292 -14.24 -13.68 -26.85
N GLY A 293 -14.67 -12.67 -26.07
CA GLY A 293 -14.75 -11.27 -26.48
C GLY A 293 -15.94 -10.94 -27.40
N LYS A 294 -16.90 -11.86 -27.54
CA LYS A 294 -18.10 -11.67 -28.35
C LYS A 294 -19.34 -11.64 -27.48
N ILE A 295 -20.23 -10.69 -27.79
CA ILE A 295 -21.57 -10.61 -27.22
C ILE A 295 -22.42 -11.70 -27.89
N MET A 296 -23.10 -12.50 -27.07
CA MET A 296 -23.98 -13.58 -27.50
C MET A 296 -25.46 -13.14 -27.44
N ASN A 297 -26.38 -13.98 -27.89
CA ASN A 297 -27.80 -13.61 -27.95
C ASN A 297 -28.49 -13.79 -26.58
N GLU A 298 -28.05 -14.77 -25.82
CA GLU A 298 -28.56 -15.11 -24.49
C GLU A 298 -28.12 -14.07 -23.46
N THR A 299 -28.89 -13.97 -22.38
CA THR A 299 -28.67 -13.01 -21.30
C THR A 299 -28.25 -13.72 -20.02
N TYR A 300 -27.55 -13.04 -19.09
CA TYR A 300 -27.13 -13.69 -17.84
C TYR A 300 -28.31 -14.22 -17.02
N GLY A 301 -29.50 -13.63 -17.17
CA GLY A 301 -30.74 -14.12 -16.54
C GLY A 301 -31.10 -15.56 -16.88
N ASP A 302 -30.59 -16.08 -18.00
CA ASP A 302 -30.86 -17.44 -18.47
C ASP A 302 -29.99 -18.51 -17.79
N PHE A 303 -29.00 -18.16 -16.95
CA PHE A 303 -27.93 -19.07 -16.49
C PHE A 303 -27.96 -19.41 -14.98
N GLN A 304 -29.13 -19.34 -14.35
CA GLN A 304 -29.26 -19.63 -12.91
C GLN A 304 -28.86 -21.08 -12.56
N ASP A 305 -29.18 -22.05 -13.41
CA ASP A 305 -28.82 -23.46 -13.15
C ASP A 305 -27.30 -23.67 -13.16
N GLU A 306 -26.58 -23.02 -14.07
CA GLU A 306 -25.12 -23.05 -14.12
C GLU A 306 -24.48 -22.31 -12.95
N MET A 307 -25.07 -21.20 -12.49
CA MET A 307 -24.65 -20.55 -11.23
C MET A 307 -24.78 -21.51 -10.04
N ASN A 308 -25.89 -22.25 -9.95
CA ASN A 308 -26.10 -23.23 -8.88
C ASN A 308 -25.05 -24.35 -8.91
N ILE A 309 -24.71 -24.85 -10.11
CA ILE A 309 -23.64 -25.85 -10.31
C ILE A 309 -22.29 -25.29 -9.84
N LEU A 310 -21.93 -24.07 -10.28
CA LEU A 310 -20.68 -23.42 -9.92
C LEU A 310 -20.57 -23.20 -8.41
N ASN A 311 -21.61 -22.64 -7.79
CA ASN A 311 -21.63 -22.31 -6.36
C ASN A 311 -21.55 -23.56 -5.49
N THR A 312 -22.27 -24.62 -5.85
CA THR A 312 -22.18 -25.92 -5.17
C THR A 312 -20.78 -26.51 -5.29
N ALA A 313 -20.20 -26.49 -6.49
CA ALA A 313 -18.85 -27.01 -6.73
C ALA A 313 -17.77 -26.20 -5.98
N PHE A 314 -17.92 -24.88 -5.90
CA PHE A 314 -17.04 -24.01 -5.10
C PHE A 314 -17.10 -24.39 -3.62
N CYS A 315 -18.31 -24.55 -3.08
CA CYS A 315 -18.53 -24.92 -1.69
C CYS A 315 -17.90 -26.26 -1.34
N ASP A 316 -18.06 -27.26 -2.21
CA ASP A 316 -17.47 -28.57 -2.05
C ASP A 316 -15.93 -28.51 -1.98
N VAL A 317 -15.28 -27.75 -2.88
CA VAL A 317 -13.80 -27.59 -2.86
C VAL A 317 -13.34 -26.91 -1.57
N MET A 318 -14.01 -25.85 -1.15
CA MET A 318 -13.67 -25.13 0.08
C MET A 318 -13.89 -26.01 1.33
N THR A 319 -14.90 -26.89 1.31
CA THR A 319 -15.19 -27.83 2.40
C THR A 319 -14.13 -28.92 2.52
N GLU A 320 -13.66 -29.46 1.38
CA GLU A 320 -12.61 -30.47 1.29
C GLU A 320 -11.26 -29.95 1.84
N GLY A 321 -10.92 -28.70 1.51
CA GLY A 321 -9.68 -28.07 1.97
C GLY A 321 -8.43 -28.59 1.24
N ASP A 322 -7.26 -28.29 1.79
CA ASP A 322 -5.98 -28.73 1.23
C ASP A 322 -5.70 -30.23 1.49
N SER A 323 -4.50 -30.70 1.12
CA SER A 323 -4.11 -32.12 1.33
C SER A 323 -4.11 -32.58 2.78
N LYS A 324 -4.20 -31.65 3.75
CA LYS A 324 -4.32 -31.92 5.19
C LYS A 324 -5.72 -31.58 5.72
N GLY A 325 -6.67 -31.26 4.85
CA GLY A 325 -8.03 -30.83 5.21
C GLY A 325 -8.08 -29.43 5.82
N ARG A 326 -7.06 -28.59 5.62
CA ARG A 326 -7.06 -27.21 6.11
C ARG A 326 -7.87 -26.31 5.19
N VAL A 327 -8.55 -25.34 5.76
CA VAL A 327 -9.29 -24.33 5.00
C VAL A 327 -8.33 -23.48 4.14
N PHE A 328 -8.80 -23.09 2.95
CA PHE A 328 -8.11 -22.10 2.13
C PHE A 328 -8.36 -20.69 2.66
N THR A 329 -7.29 -19.92 2.84
CA THR A 329 -7.40 -18.52 3.28
C THR A 329 -7.99 -17.64 2.18
N PHE A 330 -7.66 -17.94 0.92
CA PHE A 330 -8.08 -17.17 -0.25
C PHE A 330 -8.78 -18.05 -1.30
N PRO A 331 -9.54 -17.46 -2.23
CA PRO A 331 -10.11 -16.13 -2.10
C PRO A 331 -11.11 -16.09 -0.93
N ILE A 332 -11.24 -14.93 -0.29
CA ILE A 332 -12.28 -14.71 0.72
C ILE A 332 -13.63 -14.64 -0.02
N PRO A 333 -14.56 -15.57 0.22
CA PRO A 333 -15.87 -15.52 -0.40
C PRO A 333 -16.76 -14.53 0.38
N THR A 334 -17.48 -13.70 -0.36
CA THR A 334 -18.47 -12.75 0.19
C THR A 334 -19.83 -12.99 -0.45
N ILE A 335 -20.87 -13.14 0.37
CA ILE A 335 -22.26 -13.32 -0.07
C ILE A 335 -23.08 -12.10 0.32
N ASN A 336 -23.88 -11.60 -0.62
CA ASN A 336 -24.84 -10.53 -0.37
C ASN A 336 -26.14 -11.11 0.20
N VAL A 337 -26.55 -10.63 1.37
CA VAL A 337 -27.80 -11.07 2.04
C VAL A 337 -28.82 -9.95 1.92
N THR A 338 -29.85 -10.17 1.10
CA THR A 338 -30.96 -9.24 0.85
C THR A 338 -32.23 -9.66 1.60
N LYS A 339 -33.30 -8.86 1.47
CA LYS A 339 -34.61 -9.21 2.05
C LYS A 339 -35.23 -10.46 1.43
N ASP A 340 -34.94 -10.70 0.15
CA ASP A 340 -35.46 -11.82 -0.63
C ASP A 340 -34.46 -12.99 -0.68
N PHE A 341 -33.47 -12.99 0.21
CA PHE A 341 -32.45 -14.04 0.29
C PHE A 341 -33.10 -15.38 0.67
N ASP A 342 -32.96 -16.38 -0.21
CA ASP A 342 -33.56 -17.69 -0.02
C ASP A 342 -32.71 -18.54 0.94
N TRP A 343 -33.08 -18.51 2.23
CA TRP A 343 -32.40 -19.26 3.29
C TRP A 343 -32.52 -20.78 3.15
N GLU A 344 -33.54 -21.26 2.44
CA GLU A 344 -33.84 -22.68 2.28
C GLU A 344 -33.24 -23.26 0.97
N SER A 345 -32.52 -22.43 0.20
CA SER A 345 -31.82 -22.86 -1.01
C SER A 345 -30.72 -23.86 -0.67
N ALA A 346 -30.65 -24.95 -1.44
CA ALA A 346 -29.59 -25.95 -1.32
C ALA A 346 -28.17 -25.35 -1.50
N VAL A 347 -28.03 -24.29 -2.31
CA VAL A 347 -26.76 -23.58 -2.48
C VAL A 347 -26.41 -22.79 -1.23
N VAL A 348 -27.40 -22.15 -0.59
CA VAL A 348 -27.20 -21.39 0.64
C VAL A 348 -26.85 -22.34 1.79
N GLU A 349 -27.52 -23.48 1.90
CA GLU A 349 -27.21 -24.53 2.88
C GLU A 349 -25.73 -24.97 2.77
N LYS A 350 -25.22 -25.17 1.55
CA LYS A 350 -23.81 -25.48 1.30
C LYS A 350 -22.85 -24.39 1.80
N PHE A 351 -23.18 -23.11 1.63
CA PHE A 351 -22.37 -22.02 2.19
C PHE A 351 -22.46 -21.96 3.72
N MET A 352 -23.63 -22.29 4.29
CA MET A 352 -23.80 -22.38 5.74
C MET A 352 -23.00 -23.53 6.35
N ASP A 353 -22.87 -24.67 5.66
CA ASP A 353 -22.00 -25.77 6.08
C ASP A 353 -20.54 -25.33 6.24
N ILE A 354 -20.01 -24.61 5.24
CA ILE A 354 -18.66 -24.03 5.30
C ILE A 354 -18.56 -23.02 6.43
N THR A 355 -19.61 -22.22 6.65
CA THR A 355 -19.66 -21.23 7.73
C THR A 355 -19.55 -21.90 9.09
N CYS A 356 -20.31 -22.97 9.30
CA CYS A 356 -20.28 -23.75 10.54
C CYS A 356 -18.93 -24.40 10.77
N LYS A 357 -18.29 -24.89 9.70
CA LYS A 357 -17.02 -25.61 9.79
C LYS A 357 -15.80 -24.69 9.96
N TYR A 358 -15.78 -23.56 9.26
CA TYR A 358 -14.58 -22.73 9.12
C TYR A 358 -14.78 -21.23 9.36
N GLY A 359 -16.01 -20.74 9.56
CA GLY A 359 -16.29 -19.32 9.80
C GLY A 359 -16.21 -18.42 8.56
N ILE A 360 -16.30 -19.01 7.36
CA ILE A 360 -16.39 -18.32 6.06
C ILE A 360 -17.61 -18.86 5.29
N PRO A 361 -18.25 -18.11 4.37
CA PRO A 361 -17.90 -16.79 3.84
C PRO A 361 -18.17 -15.61 4.78
N TYR A 362 -17.79 -14.41 4.32
CA TYR A 362 -18.33 -13.16 4.85
C TYR A 362 -19.72 -12.88 4.29
N PHE A 363 -20.61 -12.35 5.14
CA PHE A 363 -21.96 -11.97 4.76
C PHE A 363 -22.10 -10.45 4.73
N SER A 364 -22.39 -9.91 3.55
CA SER A 364 -22.75 -8.51 3.37
C SER A 364 -24.26 -8.35 3.60
N ASN A 365 -24.63 -7.97 4.82
CA ASN A 365 -26.03 -7.77 5.20
C ASN A 365 -26.61 -6.46 4.64
N TYR A 366 -27.65 -6.58 3.82
CA TYR A 366 -28.46 -5.49 3.24
C TYR A 366 -29.89 -5.44 3.78
N ILE A 367 -30.31 -6.37 4.65
CA ILE A 367 -31.68 -6.45 5.19
C ILE A 367 -32.06 -5.16 5.94
N ASN A 368 -31.13 -4.64 6.74
CA ASN A 368 -31.30 -3.44 7.58
C ASN A 368 -30.60 -2.20 7.01
N SER A 369 -30.29 -2.20 5.72
CA SER A 369 -29.59 -1.13 5.02
C SER A 369 -30.55 -0.43 4.06
N ASP A 370 -30.38 0.87 3.87
CA ASP A 370 -31.05 1.62 2.79
C ASP A 370 -30.37 1.39 1.42
N LEU A 371 -29.20 0.74 1.42
CA LEU A 371 -28.44 0.36 0.21
C LEU A 371 -28.87 -1.02 -0.29
N SER A 372 -28.95 -1.20 -1.61
CA SER A 372 -29.03 -2.51 -2.24
C SER A 372 -27.63 -3.08 -2.55
N PRO A 373 -27.50 -4.39 -2.88
CA PRO A 373 -26.24 -4.96 -3.38
C PRO A 373 -25.68 -4.24 -4.62
N GLU A 374 -26.55 -3.66 -5.43
CA GLU A 374 -26.19 -2.88 -6.61
C GLU A 374 -25.64 -1.49 -6.27
N ASP A 375 -26.00 -0.96 -5.09
CA ASP A 375 -25.57 0.35 -4.61
C ASP A 375 -24.23 0.32 -3.88
N ALA A 376 -23.79 -0.87 -3.42
CA ALA A 376 -22.55 -1.03 -2.68
C ALA A 376 -21.77 -2.27 -3.09
N LEU A 377 -20.53 -2.06 -3.55
CA LEU A 377 -19.59 -3.14 -3.73
C LEU A 377 -18.69 -3.25 -2.50
N SER A 378 -18.61 -4.45 -1.94
CA SER A 378 -17.66 -4.77 -0.86
C SER A 378 -16.26 -4.89 -1.46
N MET A 379 -15.49 -3.82 -1.35
CA MET A 379 -14.10 -3.78 -1.82
C MET A 379 -13.21 -4.13 -0.63
N CYS A 380 -12.46 -5.24 -0.69
CA CYS A 380 -11.66 -5.74 0.44
C CYS A 380 -12.54 -6.08 1.67
N CYS A 381 -11.91 -6.49 2.77
CA CYS A 381 -12.58 -7.01 3.98
C CYS A 381 -13.56 -6.06 4.69
N ARG A 382 -13.65 -4.77 4.33
CA ARG A 382 -14.50 -3.81 5.06
C ARG A 382 -14.83 -2.49 4.38
N LEU A 383 -14.32 -2.20 3.17
CA LEU A 383 -14.58 -0.93 2.50
C LEU A 383 -15.88 -1.05 1.70
N ARG A 384 -16.94 -0.39 2.18
CA ARG A 384 -18.20 -0.25 1.43
C ARG A 384 -18.26 1.15 0.85
N LEU A 385 -18.35 1.22 -0.47
CA LEU A 385 -18.53 2.49 -1.18
C LEU A 385 -19.99 2.61 -1.58
N ASP A 386 -20.63 3.71 -1.17
CA ASP A 386 -21.94 4.10 -1.67
C ASP A 386 -21.77 4.66 -3.09
N THR A 387 -22.14 3.86 -4.09
CA THR A 387 -21.99 4.22 -5.50
C THR A 387 -22.91 5.36 -5.90
N ALA A 388 -24.04 5.60 -5.22
CA ALA A 388 -24.94 6.72 -5.50
C ALA A 388 -24.26 8.07 -5.20
N GLN A 389 -23.36 8.11 -4.22
CA GLN A 389 -22.55 9.29 -3.94
C GLN A 389 -21.37 9.44 -4.92
N LEU A 390 -20.83 8.32 -5.43
CA LEU A 390 -19.76 8.34 -6.45
C LEU A 390 -20.27 8.78 -7.83
N ARG A 391 -21.54 8.50 -8.20
CA ARG A 391 -22.17 8.97 -9.46
C ARG A 391 -22.08 10.49 -9.67
N LYS A 392 -21.91 11.29 -8.62
CA LYS A 392 -21.70 12.75 -8.72
C LYS A 392 -20.29 13.14 -9.22
N ARG A 393 -19.36 12.20 -9.33
CA ARG A 393 -18.00 12.39 -9.86
C ARG A 393 -17.76 11.46 -11.06
N GLY A 394 -18.37 11.82 -12.19
CA GLY A 394 -17.95 11.41 -13.54
C GLY A 394 -17.79 9.90 -13.77
N GLY A 395 -18.88 9.21 -14.08
CA GLY A 395 -18.83 7.98 -14.88
C GLY A 395 -19.28 8.31 -16.30
N GLY A 396 -18.54 7.86 -17.31
CA GLY A 396 -18.95 8.01 -18.71
C GLY A 396 -20.23 7.24 -19.05
N LEU A 397 -20.50 7.06 -20.34
CA LEU A 397 -21.69 6.37 -20.88
C LEU A 397 -21.86 4.91 -20.40
N PHE A 398 -20.87 4.37 -19.69
CA PHE A 398 -20.78 3.00 -19.18
C PHE A 398 -20.45 3.08 -17.68
N GLY A 399 -21.35 2.64 -16.81
CA GLY A 399 -21.21 2.77 -15.36
C GLY A 399 -19.92 2.12 -14.82
N SER A 400 -19.04 2.90 -14.20
CA SER A 400 -17.72 2.52 -13.69
C SER A 400 -17.75 1.77 -12.34
N ASN A 401 -18.85 1.08 -12.03
CA ASN A 401 -19.12 0.55 -10.70
C ASN A 401 -18.05 -0.44 -10.17
N PRO A 402 -17.55 -1.44 -10.93
CA PRO A 402 -16.59 -2.41 -10.42
C PRO A 402 -15.15 -1.89 -10.26
N LEU A 403 -14.80 -0.75 -10.87
CA LEU A 403 -13.44 -0.18 -10.85
C LEU A 403 -13.28 0.83 -9.70
N THR A 404 -13.45 0.36 -8.46
CA THR A 404 -13.32 1.20 -7.27
C THR A 404 -12.31 0.62 -6.28
N GLY A 405 -11.82 1.45 -5.36
CA GLY A 405 -10.75 1.06 -4.44
C GLY A 405 -10.42 2.15 -3.43
N SER A 406 -9.32 1.95 -2.70
CA SER A 406 -8.82 2.93 -1.75
C SER A 406 -7.36 3.28 -2.04
N ILE A 407 -7.08 4.58 -2.07
CA ILE A 407 -5.72 5.09 -2.24
C ILE A 407 -4.85 4.85 -0.99
N GLY A 408 -5.47 4.74 0.18
CA GLY A 408 -4.79 4.65 1.47
C GLY A 408 -5.77 4.71 2.63
N VAL A 409 -5.31 4.23 3.79
CA VAL A 409 -6.05 4.30 5.05
C VAL A 409 -5.19 5.04 6.07
N VAL A 410 -5.81 5.94 6.83
CA VAL A 410 -5.20 6.60 7.99
C VAL A 410 -6.13 6.42 9.18
N THR A 411 -5.61 5.87 10.27
CA THR A 411 -6.35 5.72 11.52
C THR A 411 -5.92 6.77 12.52
N ILE A 412 -6.88 7.49 13.08
CA ILE A 412 -6.65 8.48 14.14
C ILE A 412 -6.69 7.76 15.49
N ASN A 413 -5.70 8.02 16.35
CA ASN A 413 -5.62 7.42 17.68
C ASN A 413 -6.56 8.13 18.67
N LEU A 414 -7.85 7.80 18.62
CA LEU A 414 -8.87 8.39 19.50
C LEU A 414 -8.58 8.22 21.00
N PRO A 415 -8.09 7.05 21.49
CA PRO A 415 -7.71 6.91 22.90
C PRO A 415 -6.64 7.92 23.34
N ARG A 416 -5.61 8.15 22.51
CA ARG A 416 -4.57 9.16 22.79
C ARG A 416 -5.15 10.57 22.81
N LEU A 417 -6.03 10.90 21.86
CA LEU A 417 -6.70 12.20 21.83
C LEU A 417 -7.53 12.45 23.10
N ALA A 418 -8.28 11.43 23.55
CA ALA A 418 -9.05 11.51 24.78
C ALA A 418 -8.15 11.68 26.01
N TYR A 419 -7.05 10.94 26.09
CA TYR A 419 -6.08 11.04 27.19
C TYR A 419 -5.44 12.43 27.31
N LEU A 420 -5.11 13.06 26.19
CA LEU A 420 -4.48 14.38 26.16
C LEU A 420 -5.44 15.54 26.41
N SER A 421 -6.75 15.33 26.21
CA SER A 421 -7.75 16.38 26.27
C SER A 421 -8.34 16.51 27.67
N LYS A 422 -8.33 17.73 28.23
CA LYS A 422 -8.94 18.01 29.54
C LYS A 422 -10.43 18.33 29.44
N THR A 423 -10.90 18.69 28.24
CA THR A 423 -12.30 19.05 27.98
C THR A 423 -12.78 18.46 26.65
N LYS A 424 -14.10 18.35 26.50
CA LYS A 424 -14.73 17.92 25.24
C LYS A 424 -14.39 18.86 24.08
N SER A 425 -14.31 20.17 24.34
CA SER A 425 -13.93 21.17 23.32
C SER A 425 -12.48 20.97 22.84
N GLU A 426 -11.55 20.72 23.77
CA GLU A 426 -10.15 20.42 23.42
C GLU A 426 -10.04 19.14 22.58
N PHE A 427 -10.80 18.10 22.93
CA PHE A 427 -10.85 16.86 22.16
C PHE A 427 -11.28 17.10 20.70
N TYR A 428 -12.35 17.86 20.47
CA TYR A 428 -12.80 18.14 19.10
C TYR A 428 -11.82 19.00 18.30
N ILE A 429 -11.14 19.95 18.95
CA ILE A 429 -10.09 20.75 18.28
C ILE A 429 -8.95 19.84 17.82
N ARG A 430 -8.46 18.95 18.70
CA ARG A 430 -7.40 18.01 18.35
C ARG A 430 -7.85 17.02 17.28
N LEU A 431 -9.07 16.49 17.40
CA LEU A 431 -9.63 15.60 16.39
C LEU A 431 -9.70 16.28 15.01
N TRP A 432 -10.17 17.53 14.96
CA TRP A 432 -10.22 18.30 13.72
C TRP A 432 -8.83 18.50 13.10
N GLN A 433 -7.81 18.79 13.92
CA GLN A 433 -6.43 18.87 13.45
C GLN A 433 -5.95 17.54 12.85
N GLN A 434 -6.13 16.42 13.57
CA GLN A 434 -5.72 15.11 13.08
C GLN A 434 -6.48 14.65 11.84
N MET A 435 -7.76 15.02 11.70
CA MET A 435 -8.54 14.79 10.49
C MET A 435 -7.97 15.55 9.29
N ASN A 436 -7.56 16.80 9.46
CA ASN A 436 -6.92 17.57 8.39
C ASN A 436 -5.55 17.00 7.99
N ILE A 437 -4.72 16.62 8.95
CA ILE A 437 -3.42 15.97 8.69
C ILE A 437 -3.65 14.66 7.92
N SER A 438 -4.60 13.84 8.38
CA SER A 438 -4.97 12.57 7.74
C SER A 438 -5.45 12.79 6.30
N LYS A 439 -6.37 13.74 6.08
CA LYS A 439 -6.85 14.12 4.75
C LYS A 439 -5.70 14.55 3.84
N ASN A 440 -4.86 15.47 4.29
CA ASN A 440 -3.73 16.00 3.52
C ASN A 440 -2.76 14.88 3.13
N SER A 441 -2.49 13.94 4.05
CA SER A 441 -1.64 12.78 3.75
C SER A 441 -2.21 11.90 2.63
N LEU A 442 -3.52 11.66 2.62
CA LEU A 442 -4.20 10.88 1.58
C LEU A 442 -4.23 11.61 0.23
N GLU A 443 -4.45 12.93 0.24
CA GLU A 443 -4.41 13.76 -0.97
C GLU A 443 -3.01 13.82 -1.59
N ILE A 444 -1.95 13.90 -0.77
CA ILE A 444 -0.55 13.82 -1.23
C ILE A 444 -0.27 12.45 -1.83
N LYS A 445 -0.61 11.37 -1.11
CA LYS A 445 -0.45 10.00 -1.60
C LYS A 445 -1.14 9.79 -2.94
N ARG A 446 -2.37 10.28 -3.09
CA ARG A 446 -3.12 10.23 -4.35
C ARG A 446 -2.37 10.89 -5.50
N LYS A 447 -1.96 12.16 -5.33
CA LYS A 447 -1.25 12.91 -6.37
C LYS A 447 0.04 12.21 -6.81
N ILE A 448 0.82 11.71 -5.85
CA ILE A 448 2.07 11.00 -6.15
C ILE A 448 1.79 9.71 -6.93
N ILE A 449 0.80 8.92 -6.52
CA ILE A 449 0.45 7.67 -7.22
C ILE A 449 -0.07 7.96 -8.63
N GLU A 450 -0.96 8.94 -8.79
CA GLU A 450 -1.48 9.37 -10.10
C GLU A 450 -0.33 9.81 -11.02
N GLU A 451 0.59 10.65 -10.54
CA GLU A 451 1.75 11.11 -11.30
C GLU A 451 2.66 9.94 -11.73
N GLN A 452 2.95 9.02 -10.81
CA GLN A 452 3.78 7.85 -11.10
C GLN A 452 3.09 6.85 -12.02
N THR A 453 1.75 6.76 -11.96
CA THR A 453 0.94 6.00 -12.93
C THR A 453 1.09 6.58 -14.32
N SER A 454 0.97 7.90 -14.48
CA SER A 454 1.21 8.57 -15.77
C SER A 454 2.64 8.41 -16.28
N LYS A 455 3.62 8.21 -15.39
CA LYS A 455 5.02 7.90 -15.72
C LYS A 455 5.28 6.41 -15.99
N GLY A 456 4.26 5.56 -15.92
CA GLY A 456 4.34 4.14 -16.27
C GLY A 456 4.79 3.22 -15.13
N LEU A 457 4.72 3.64 -13.87
CA LEU A 457 5.11 2.80 -12.72
C LEU A 457 4.08 1.71 -12.39
N TYR A 458 2.80 1.91 -12.75
CA TYR A 458 1.69 0.97 -12.52
C TYR A 458 1.03 0.57 -13.84
N PRO A 459 1.77 -0.10 -14.75
CA PRO A 459 1.34 -0.30 -16.13
C PRO A 459 0.08 -1.16 -16.28
N TYR A 460 -0.15 -2.16 -15.41
CA TYR A 460 -1.35 -2.99 -15.51
C TYR A 460 -2.59 -2.28 -14.99
N SER A 461 -2.49 -1.63 -13.83
CA SER A 461 -3.56 -0.81 -13.26
C SER A 461 -3.93 0.32 -14.23
N ALA A 462 -2.95 0.98 -14.84
CA ALA A 462 -3.18 2.01 -15.85
C ALA A 462 -3.97 1.48 -17.06
N ASN A 463 -3.65 0.26 -17.54
CA ASN A 463 -4.38 -0.34 -18.65
C ASN A 463 -5.83 -0.71 -18.27
N TYR A 464 -6.06 -1.30 -17.10
CA TYR A 464 -7.41 -1.65 -16.65
C TYR A 464 -8.27 -0.42 -16.28
N LEU A 465 -7.63 0.70 -15.93
CA LEU A 465 -8.32 1.95 -15.58
C LEU A 465 -8.37 2.97 -16.73
N LYS A 466 -7.97 2.60 -17.95
CA LYS A 466 -7.86 3.55 -19.09
C LYS A 466 -9.16 4.25 -19.49
N ASP A 467 -10.30 3.68 -19.15
CA ASP A 467 -11.64 4.16 -19.48
C ASP A 467 -12.34 4.89 -18.31
N VAL A 468 -11.59 5.14 -17.21
CA VAL A 468 -12.00 5.88 -16.01
C VAL A 468 -11.31 7.24 -16.01
#